data_AF-A0A4Y7SIJ5-F1
#
_entry.id   AF-A0A4Y7SIJ5-F1
#
_cell.length_a   1.000
_cell.length_b   1.000
_cell.length_c   1.000
_cell.angle_alpha   90.00
_cell.angle_beta   90.00
_cell.angle_gamma   90.00
#
_symmetry.space_group_name_H-M   'P 1'
#
loop_
_entity.id
_entity.type
_entity.pdbx_description
1 polymer ?
#
loop_
_entity_poly.entity_id
_entity_poly.type
_entity_poly.pdbx_seq_one_letter_code
_entity_poly.pdbx_strand_id
1 'polypeptide(L)'
;MLAHFIKSEDLHDVLTCSPAFADLFLELWLAEDRRDESGKLVYRMVEYSIDEACPIIDLATEILYGERSMETFLAQCSTARQRNLFCVAVMDRVARGWGSNKISPVGWIRSLNQLASTVYHLFKEHDGFFRNLRRIEYLMQTSLELNAFSKVMANEPQLHSLAAHLVSSLLNLSQLASDKRNRHSHIRRNWRHLHKGCFDEALFRATMVLRNDEQGGRIFGCISPFLDELGSYLAFPSTFGYSEHSQILPEDPPRLSKAADQWALFLETQDRTARAFEALKSRPPVFSCDSLSCALSGKELTSKPKQCSGCSSVVYCSLACQKRDWEEQHRGECPCAQQLHDERRALHTFYDHETRASQTALLEVIYAKDAHSEKYNSSAVYPVFDCSFMGGLEKGSCLVDIRDSIHWDKSSRQVYHRHRIDTLIDVYRSRAVLYGWRLAECILPPIGE
;
A
#
# COMPACT_ATOMS: atom_id res chain seq x y z
N MET A 1 -41.84 20.26 17.30
CA MET A 1 -42.92 19.72 16.46
C MET A 1 -42.40 19.07 15.18
N LEU A 2 -41.61 19.76 14.32
CA LEU A 2 -40.94 19.13 13.16
C LEU A 2 -40.03 17.96 13.53
N ALA A 3 -39.17 18.10 14.54
CA ALA A 3 -38.32 17.00 15.04
C ALA A 3 -39.09 15.82 15.67
N HIS A 4 -40.38 15.99 15.99
CA HIS A 4 -41.22 14.91 16.53
C HIS A 4 -42.07 14.24 15.43
N PHE A 5 -42.34 14.94 14.32
CA PHE A 5 -42.98 14.43 13.11
C PHE A 5 -42.00 13.61 12.24
N ILE A 6 -40.71 13.94 12.27
CA ILE A 6 -39.63 13.21 11.59
C ILE A 6 -39.31 11.84 12.22
N LYS A 7 -39.92 11.49 13.38
CA LYS A 7 -39.71 10.18 14.03
C LYS A 7 -40.52 9.03 13.42
N SER A 8 -41.38 9.29 12.43
CA SER A 8 -41.95 8.22 11.61
C SER A 8 -40.87 7.79 10.63
N GLU A 9 -40.34 6.57 10.80
CA GLU A 9 -39.36 5.96 9.89
C GLU A 9 -39.82 6.09 8.41
N ASP A 10 -41.13 5.94 8.18
CA ASP A 10 -41.74 6.11 6.86
C ASP A 10 -41.55 7.52 6.27
N LEU A 11 -41.70 8.59 7.07
CA LEU A 11 -41.54 9.95 6.58
C LEU A 11 -40.06 10.27 6.32
N HIS A 12 -39.17 9.77 7.17
CA HIS A 12 -37.73 9.91 6.97
C HIS A 12 -37.31 9.28 5.64
N ASP A 13 -37.70 8.03 5.39
CA ASP A 13 -37.38 7.32 4.17
C ASP A 13 -37.99 7.98 2.93
N VAL A 14 -39.25 8.45 3.01
CA VAL A 14 -39.88 9.19 1.91
C VAL A 14 -39.10 10.46 1.56
N LEU A 15 -38.58 11.18 2.57
CA LEU A 15 -37.79 12.38 2.34
C LEU A 15 -36.43 12.06 1.73
N THR A 16 -35.66 11.16 2.34
CA THR A 16 -34.29 10.82 1.90
C THR A 16 -34.25 10.13 0.54
N CYS A 17 -35.33 9.46 0.14
CA CYS A 17 -35.48 8.83 -1.17
C CYS A 17 -36.08 9.75 -2.25
N SER A 18 -36.38 11.01 -1.93
CA SER A 18 -36.95 11.94 -2.92
C SER A 18 -35.87 12.61 -3.78
N PRO A 19 -36.09 12.77 -5.10
CA PRO A 19 -35.15 13.50 -5.98
C PRO A 19 -34.82 14.91 -5.49
N ALA A 20 -35.84 15.64 -5.00
CA ALA A 20 -35.68 17.01 -4.49
C ALA A 20 -34.76 17.07 -3.26
N PHE A 21 -34.80 16.06 -2.41
CA PHE A 21 -33.91 15.98 -1.25
C PHE A 21 -32.48 15.63 -1.67
N ALA A 22 -32.30 14.72 -2.64
CA ALA A 22 -30.99 14.43 -3.20
C ALA A 22 -30.36 15.67 -3.86
N ASP A 23 -31.15 16.48 -4.57
CA ASP A 23 -30.70 17.76 -5.15
C ASP A 23 -30.29 18.77 -4.07
N LEU A 24 -31.11 18.93 -3.02
CA LEU A 24 -30.78 19.77 -1.87
C LEU A 24 -29.49 19.30 -1.19
N PHE A 25 -29.35 17.99 -0.98
CA PHE A 25 -28.13 17.41 -0.42
C PHE A 25 -26.92 17.70 -1.30
N LEU A 26 -27.02 17.56 -2.62
CA LEU A 26 -25.92 17.88 -3.54
C LEU A 26 -25.59 19.37 -3.53
N GLU A 27 -26.58 20.25 -3.43
CA GLU A 27 -26.35 21.69 -3.28
C GLU A 27 -25.59 21.99 -1.98
N LEU A 28 -26.02 21.40 -0.86
CA LEU A 28 -25.31 21.50 0.42
C LEU A 28 -23.92 20.86 0.34
N TRP A 29 -23.77 19.74 -0.37
CA TRP A 29 -22.50 19.04 -0.49
C TRP A 29 -21.49 19.85 -1.32
N LEU A 30 -21.94 20.48 -2.39
CA LEU A 30 -21.11 21.23 -3.32
C LEU A 30 -20.97 22.71 -2.94
N ALA A 31 -21.68 23.18 -1.92
CA ALA A 31 -21.58 24.55 -1.43
C ALA A 31 -20.13 24.86 -1.02
N GLU A 32 -19.49 25.78 -1.72
CA GLU A 32 -18.23 26.37 -1.28
C GLU A 32 -18.48 27.30 -0.09
N ASP A 33 -17.47 27.50 0.78
CA ASP A 33 -17.52 28.56 1.79
C ASP A 33 -17.86 29.90 1.12
N ARG A 34 -19.05 30.43 1.39
CA ARG A 34 -19.44 31.75 0.87
C ARG A 34 -18.80 32.82 1.73
N ARG A 35 -18.08 33.73 1.08
CA ARG A 35 -17.63 35.00 1.68
C ARG A 35 -18.57 36.10 1.20
N ASP A 36 -18.90 37.04 2.08
CA ASP A 36 -19.58 38.28 1.67
C ASP A 36 -18.61 39.15 0.85
N GLU A 37 -19.14 40.27 0.37
CA GLU A 37 -18.39 41.31 -0.32
C GLU A 37 -17.22 41.88 0.49
N SER A 38 -17.23 41.73 1.83
CA SER A 38 -16.12 42.14 2.70
C SER A 38 -15.01 41.08 2.82
N GLY A 39 -15.20 39.92 2.18
CA GLY A 39 -14.32 38.76 2.32
C GLY A 39 -14.54 37.99 3.62
N LYS A 40 -15.50 38.39 4.46
CA LYS A 40 -15.87 37.69 5.69
C LYS A 40 -16.68 36.46 5.33
N LEU A 41 -16.33 35.33 5.94
CA LEU A 41 -17.06 34.08 5.72
C LEU A 41 -18.51 34.25 6.24
N VAL A 42 -19.48 34.12 5.35
CA VAL A 42 -20.94 34.21 5.64
C VAL A 42 -21.52 32.83 5.89
N TYR A 43 -21.02 31.84 5.15
CA TYR A 43 -21.45 30.46 5.27
C TYR A 43 -20.22 29.58 5.38
N ARG A 44 -20.15 28.85 6.50
CA ARG A 44 -19.17 27.80 6.73
C ARG A 44 -19.93 26.50 6.80
N MET A 45 -19.57 25.54 5.96
CA MET A 45 -20.15 24.20 6.09
C MET A 45 -19.75 23.50 7.39
N VAL A 46 -18.70 24.01 8.05
CA VAL A 46 -18.16 23.46 9.29
C VAL A 46 -17.96 24.60 10.30
N GLU A 47 -19.04 25.02 10.96
CA GLU A 47 -18.96 25.88 12.14
C GLU A 47 -19.24 25.01 13.37
N TYR A 48 -18.18 24.56 14.07
CA TYR A 48 -18.32 23.75 15.27
C TYR A 48 -17.39 24.23 16.36
N SER A 49 -17.97 24.98 17.30
CA SER A 49 -17.50 25.06 18.69
C SER A 49 -17.90 23.82 19.50
N ILE A 50 -18.38 22.76 18.84
CA ILE A 50 -18.97 21.55 19.44
C ILE A 50 -18.11 20.36 19.02
N ASP A 51 -17.92 19.39 19.90
CA ASP A 51 -17.15 18.16 19.63
C ASP A 51 -17.91 17.14 18.74
N GLU A 52 -18.89 17.59 17.96
CA GLU A 52 -19.71 16.77 17.07
C GLU A 52 -19.14 16.73 15.64
N ALA A 53 -19.55 15.71 14.89
CA ALA A 53 -19.19 15.60 13.48
C ALA A 53 -19.95 16.64 12.63
N CYS A 54 -19.51 16.84 11.39
CA CYS A 54 -20.20 17.70 10.44
C CYS A 54 -21.56 17.08 10.06
N PRO A 55 -22.71 17.74 10.30
CA PRO A 55 -24.06 17.31 9.94
C PRO A 55 -24.23 17.05 8.45
N ILE A 56 -23.45 17.71 7.58
CA ILE A 56 -23.49 17.44 6.14
C ILE A 56 -22.85 16.08 5.83
N ILE A 57 -21.84 15.66 6.60
CA ILE A 57 -21.23 14.34 6.51
C ILE A 57 -22.12 13.28 7.18
N ASP A 58 -22.77 13.60 8.30
CA ASP A 58 -23.80 12.73 8.88
C ASP A 58 -24.93 12.49 7.87
N LEU A 59 -25.43 13.56 7.24
CA LEU A 59 -26.45 13.48 6.20
C LEU A 59 -25.98 12.65 4.99
N ALA A 60 -24.72 12.80 4.58
CA ALA A 60 -24.16 11.95 3.52
C ALA A 60 -24.11 10.48 3.91
N THR A 61 -23.79 10.18 5.18
CA THR A 61 -23.79 8.81 5.70
C THR A 61 -25.20 8.24 5.62
N GLU A 62 -26.21 8.96 6.11
CA GLU A 62 -27.62 8.54 6.05
C GLU A 62 -28.09 8.27 4.61
N ILE A 63 -27.84 9.20 3.68
CA ILE A 63 -28.26 9.06 2.28
C ILE A 63 -27.56 7.89 1.61
N LEU A 64 -26.26 7.74 1.82
CA LEU A 64 -25.47 6.76 1.07
C LEU A 64 -25.59 5.35 1.64
N TYR A 65 -25.92 5.17 2.92
CA TYR A 65 -26.13 3.84 3.51
C TYR A 65 -27.55 3.30 3.29
N GLY A 66 -28.54 4.15 3.02
CA GLY A 66 -29.89 3.71 2.67
C GLY A 66 -29.96 3.21 1.22
N GLU A 67 -30.45 1.99 0.99
CA GLU A 67 -30.51 1.37 -0.35
C GLU A 67 -31.27 2.24 -1.37
N ARG A 68 -32.49 2.67 -1.01
CA ARG A 68 -33.34 3.49 -1.90
C ARG A 68 -32.85 4.93 -2.07
N SER A 69 -32.31 5.52 -1.00
CA SER A 69 -31.74 6.88 -1.06
C SER A 69 -30.45 6.89 -1.88
N MET A 70 -29.64 5.83 -1.81
CA MET A 70 -28.45 5.64 -2.62
C MET A 70 -28.80 5.53 -4.11
N GLU A 71 -29.80 4.75 -4.49
CA GLU A 71 -30.27 4.68 -5.89
C GLU A 71 -30.67 6.07 -6.42
N THR A 72 -31.42 6.83 -5.61
CA THR A 72 -31.86 8.19 -5.96
C THR A 72 -30.66 9.14 -6.09
N PHE A 73 -29.71 9.06 -5.17
CA PHE A 73 -28.46 9.83 -5.23
C PHE A 73 -27.63 9.50 -6.49
N LEU A 74 -27.49 8.21 -6.82
CA LEU A 74 -26.76 7.76 -8.00
C LEU A 74 -27.43 8.24 -9.30
N ALA A 75 -28.78 8.27 -9.34
CA ALA A 75 -29.52 8.84 -10.45
C ALA A 75 -29.22 10.34 -10.64
N GLN A 76 -29.12 11.11 -9.55
CA GLN A 76 -28.73 12.52 -9.62
C GLN A 76 -27.26 12.72 -9.98
N CYS A 77 -26.41 11.75 -9.68
CA CYS A 77 -24.99 11.72 -10.05
C CYS A 77 -24.73 10.92 -11.34
N SER A 78 -25.66 10.93 -12.29
CA SER A 78 -25.57 10.14 -13.53
C SER A 78 -24.42 10.55 -14.45
N THR A 79 -23.99 11.82 -14.42
CA THR A 79 -22.88 12.30 -15.27
C THR A 79 -21.51 12.18 -14.61
N ALA A 80 -20.46 11.98 -15.42
CA ALA A 80 -19.08 11.96 -14.93
C ALA A 80 -18.67 13.30 -14.26
N ARG A 81 -19.25 14.42 -14.73
CA ARG A 81 -19.02 15.76 -14.17
C ARG A 81 -19.57 15.89 -12.75
N GLN A 82 -20.82 15.49 -12.50
CA GLN A 82 -21.42 15.56 -11.17
C GLN A 82 -20.66 14.68 -10.17
N ARG A 83 -20.32 13.44 -10.55
CA ARG A 83 -19.47 12.58 -9.72
C ARG A 83 -18.12 13.21 -9.41
N ASN A 84 -17.50 13.87 -10.38
CA ASN A 84 -16.20 14.53 -10.16
C ASN A 84 -16.34 15.71 -9.19
N LEU A 85 -17.38 16.54 -9.34
CA LEU A 85 -17.66 17.64 -8.41
C LEU A 85 -17.87 17.12 -6.99
N PHE A 86 -18.63 16.05 -6.82
CA PHE A 86 -18.83 15.39 -5.53
C PHE A 86 -17.50 14.93 -4.92
N CYS A 87 -16.66 14.23 -5.70
CA CYS A 87 -15.34 13.77 -5.24
C CYS A 87 -14.39 14.94 -4.88
N VAL A 88 -14.40 16.03 -5.65
CA VAL A 88 -13.61 17.23 -5.32
C VAL A 88 -14.10 17.83 -3.99
N ALA A 89 -15.40 17.89 -3.78
CA ALA A 89 -16.00 18.39 -2.54
C ALA A 89 -15.73 17.48 -1.31
N VAL A 90 -15.54 16.16 -1.52
CA VAL A 90 -15.00 15.25 -0.48
C VAL A 90 -13.60 15.74 -0.07
N MET A 91 -12.71 15.96 -1.04
CA MET A 91 -11.31 16.33 -0.75
C MET A 91 -11.18 17.73 -0.15
N ASP A 92 -12.01 18.65 -0.60
CA ASP A 92 -12.10 19.99 -0.04
C ASP A 92 -12.42 19.98 1.46
N ARG A 93 -13.33 19.10 1.90
CA ARG A 93 -13.65 18.90 3.32
C ARG A 93 -12.50 18.32 4.13
N VAL A 94 -11.76 17.38 3.54
CA VAL A 94 -10.57 16.79 4.18
C VAL A 94 -9.52 17.88 4.42
N ALA A 95 -9.24 18.70 3.42
CA ALA A 95 -8.20 19.74 3.46
C ALA A 95 -8.56 20.94 4.36
N ARG A 96 -9.83 21.39 4.37
CA ARG A 96 -10.23 22.60 5.13
C ARG A 96 -10.31 22.39 6.64
N GLY A 97 -10.23 21.15 7.11
CA GLY A 97 -10.90 20.78 8.34
C GLY A 97 -10.12 20.98 9.65
N TRP A 98 -8.78 20.93 9.69
CA TRP A 98 -8.05 21.06 10.97
C TRP A 98 -7.13 22.29 11.05
N GLY A 99 -6.58 22.78 9.93
CA GLY A 99 -5.68 23.95 9.90
C GLY A 99 -6.36 25.30 10.17
N SER A 100 -7.68 25.33 10.38
CA SER A 100 -8.40 26.54 10.78
C SER A 100 -8.69 26.50 12.28
N ASN A 101 -8.30 27.53 13.03
CA ASN A 101 -8.49 27.69 14.49
C ASN A 101 -9.97 27.66 14.97
N LYS A 102 -10.90 27.27 14.11
CA LYS A 102 -12.34 27.38 14.24
C LYS A 102 -13.04 26.02 14.19
N ILE A 103 -12.32 24.92 14.03
CA ILE A 103 -12.89 23.56 14.04
C ILE A 103 -12.23 22.80 15.18
N SER A 104 -13.04 22.25 16.09
CA SER A 104 -12.53 21.36 17.15
C SER A 104 -11.80 20.17 16.52
N PRO A 105 -10.56 19.85 16.95
CA PRO A 105 -9.85 18.63 16.57
C PRO A 105 -10.70 17.36 16.68
N VAL A 106 -11.56 17.30 17.70
CA VAL A 106 -12.49 16.18 17.95
C VAL A 106 -13.53 16.08 16.84
N GLY A 107 -14.20 17.19 16.52
CA GLY A 107 -15.22 17.25 15.47
C GLY A 107 -14.62 16.94 14.10
N TRP A 108 -13.40 17.41 13.82
CA TRP A 108 -12.70 17.10 12.58
C TRP A 108 -12.40 15.61 12.42
N ILE A 109 -11.78 14.97 13.42
CA ILE A 109 -11.40 13.55 13.28
C ILE A 109 -12.63 12.63 13.23
N ARG A 110 -13.73 12.99 13.89
CA ARG A 110 -15.01 12.28 13.77
C ARG A 110 -15.59 12.40 12.36
N SER A 111 -15.63 13.63 11.84
CA SER A 111 -16.06 13.91 10.47
C SER A 111 -15.24 13.13 9.44
N LEU A 112 -13.93 13.04 9.64
CA LEU A 112 -13.04 12.32 8.72
C LEU A 112 -13.25 10.80 8.75
N ASN A 113 -13.49 10.21 9.93
CA ASN A 113 -13.85 8.80 10.06
C ASN A 113 -15.14 8.46 9.31
N GLN A 114 -16.17 9.29 9.47
CA GLN A 114 -17.44 9.12 8.76
C GLN A 114 -17.27 9.31 7.25
N LEU A 115 -16.48 10.31 6.84
CA LEU A 115 -16.21 10.58 5.43
C LEU A 115 -15.46 9.40 4.79
N ALA A 116 -14.46 8.83 5.46
CA ALA A 116 -13.76 7.63 4.98
C ALA A 116 -14.70 6.44 4.81
N SER A 117 -15.61 6.23 5.77
CA SER A 117 -16.61 5.15 5.73
C SER A 117 -17.62 5.36 4.59
N THR A 118 -18.09 6.59 4.43
CA THR A 118 -18.97 7.03 3.35
C THR A 118 -18.33 6.83 1.97
N VAL A 119 -17.07 7.24 1.82
CA VAL A 119 -16.29 7.03 0.58
C VAL A 119 -16.10 5.55 0.31
N TYR A 120 -15.85 4.73 1.33
CA TYR A 120 -15.74 3.28 1.18
C TYR A 120 -17.04 2.63 0.74
N HIS A 121 -18.18 3.04 1.31
CA HIS A 121 -19.48 2.56 0.88
C HIS A 121 -19.77 2.96 -0.58
N LEU A 122 -19.59 4.23 -0.93
CA LEU A 122 -19.78 4.72 -2.30
C LEU A 122 -18.83 4.05 -3.31
N PHE A 123 -17.60 3.76 -2.89
CA PHE A 123 -16.65 2.96 -3.65
C PHE A 123 -17.16 1.54 -3.91
N LYS A 124 -17.90 0.95 -2.96
CA LYS A 124 -18.45 -0.39 -3.15
C LYS A 124 -19.52 -0.46 -4.21
N GLU A 125 -20.38 0.55 -4.23
CA GLU A 125 -21.61 0.54 -5.02
C GLU A 125 -21.40 1.03 -6.46
N HIS A 126 -20.37 1.87 -6.72
CA HIS A 126 -20.27 2.52 -8.03
C HIS A 126 -18.84 2.88 -8.53
N ASP A 127 -18.35 2.12 -9.52
CA ASP A 127 -17.03 2.29 -10.19
C ASP A 127 -16.75 3.70 -10.73
N GLY A 128 -17.78 4.44 -11.10
CA GLY A 128 -17.64 5.81 -11.59
C GLY A 128 -17.08 6.78 -10.55
N PHE A 129 -17.44 6.61 -9.26
CA PHE A 129 -16.90 7.43 -8.18
C PHE A 129 -15.47 7.02 -7.86
N PHE A 130 -15.19 5.72 -7.87
CA PHE A 130 -13.83 5.21 -7.71
C PHE A 130 -12.85 5.83 -8.71
N ARG A 131 -13.20 5.80 -10.00
CA ARG A 131 -12.35 6.38 -11.06
C ARG A 131 -12.07 7.87 -10.83
N ASN A 132 -13.07 8.62 -10.36
CA ASN A 132 -12.93 10.05 -10.08
C ASN A 132 -12.08 10.32 -8.83
N LEU A 133 -12.33 9.62 -7.72
CA LEU A 133 -11.51 9.72 -6.49
C LEU A 133 -10.03 9.46 -6.77
N ARG A 134 -9.74 8.47 -7.62
CA ARG A 134 -8.36 8.14 -8.00
C ARG A 134 -7.71 9.19 -8.88
N ARG A 135 -8.48 9.81 -9.77
CA ARG A 135 -8.01 10.90 -10.61
C ARG A 135 -7.56 12.10 -9.78
N ILE A 136 -8.23 12.35 -8.66
CA ILE A 136 -7.87 13.42 -7.71
C ILE A 136 -6.93 12.94 -6.59
N GLU A 137 -6.37 11.74 -6.72
CA GLU A 137 -5.37 11.18 -5.79
C GLU A 137 -5.81 11.18 -4.32
N TYR A 138 -7.09 10.90 -4.06
CA TYR A 138 -7.70 11.04 -2.73
C TYR A 138 -6.89 10.40 -1.58
N LEU A 139 -6.38 9.17 -1.75
CA LEU A 139 -5.58 8.49 -0.72
C LEU A 139 -4.35 9.29 -0.30
N MET A 140 -3.64 9.90 -1.25
CA MET A 140 -2.46 10.71 -0.96
C MET A 140 -2.86 11.96 -0.18
N GLN A 141 -3.85 12.68 -0.69
CA GLN A 141 -4.32 13.94 -0.09
C GLN A 141 -4.91 13.73 1.32
N THR A 142 -5.73 12.70 1.51
CA THR A 142 -6.27 12.38 2.84
C THR A 142 -5.16 11.95 3.80
N SER A 143 -4.20 11.15 3.34
CA SER A 143 -3.06 10.76 4.17
C SER A 143 -2.20 11.97 4.57
N LEU A 144 -1.99 12.94 3.68
CA LEU A 144 -1.25 14.17 4.01
C LEU A 144 -1.91 14.94 5.16
N GLU A 145 -3.23 15.11 5.12
CA GLU A 145 -3.97 15.81 6.19
C GLU A 145 -3.95 15.03 7.51
N LEU A 146 -4.10 13.71 7.46
CA LEU A 146 -3.97 12.85 8.64
C LEU A 146 -2.56 12.89 9.23
N ASN A 147 -1.52 12.91 8.39
CA ASN A 147 -0.14 13.05 8.85
C ASN A 147 0.08 14.41 9.52
N ALA A 148 -0.39 15.50 8.92
CA ALA A 148 -0.26 16.82 9.49
C ALA A 148 -0.97 16.94 10.85
N PHE A 149 -2.19 16.38 10.96
CA PHE A 149 -2.88 16.25 12.24
C PHE A 149 -2.12 15.39 13.26
N SER A 150 -1.54 14.26 12.82
CA SER A 150 -0.76 13.37 13.70
C SER A 150 0.45 14.08 14.34
N LYS A 151 1.07 15.03 13.62
CA LYS A 151 2.19 15.83 14.11
C LYS A 151 1.74 16.80 15.21
N VAL A 152 0.57 17.42 15.06
CA VAL A 152 -0.01 18.28 16.12
C VAL A 152 -0.37 17.44 17.32
N MET A 153 -1.09 16.33 17.11
CA MET A 153 -1.50 15.43 18.18
C MET A 153 -0.30 14.91 18.99
N ALA A 154 0.83 14.59 18.34
CA ALA A 154 2.04 14.14 19.03
C ALA A 154 2.68 15.21 19.94
N ASN A 155 2.43 16.50 19.68
CA ASN A 155 2.96 17.62 20.46
C ASN A 155 1.95 18.16 21.50
N GLU A 156 0.70 17.71 21.45
CA GLU A 156 -0.40 18.24 22.26
C GLU A 156 -1.06 17.12 23.09
N PRO A 157 -0.63 16.90 24.35
CA PRO A 157 -1.12 15.80 25.19
C PRO A 157 -2.66 15.76 25.35
N GLN A 158 -3.32 16.92 25.32
CA GLN A 158 -4.78 17.02 25.36
C GLN A 158 -5.48 16.31 24.18
N LEU A 159 -4.78 16.13 23.06
CA LEU A 159 -5.31 15.46 21.86
C LEU A 159 -5.05 13.95 21.84
N HIS A 160 -4.26 13.39 22.76
CA HIS A 160 -3.94 11.95 22.77
C HIS A 160 -5.18 11.05 22.89
N SER A 161 -6.28 11.55 23.46
CA SER A 161 -7.57 10.84 23.50
C SER A 161 -8.16 10.59 22.09
N LEU A 162 -7.71 11.33 21.07
CA LEU A 162 -8.14 11.20 19.69
C LEU A 162 -7.31 10.20 18.88
N ALA A 163 -6.21 9.68 19.45
CA ALA A 163 -5.33 8.73 18.77
C ALA A 163 -6.07 7.49 18.24
N ALA A 164 -7.03 6.98 19.03
CA ALA A 164 -7.90 5.87 18.64
C ALA A 164 -8.67 6.17 17.35
N HIS A 165 -9.27 7.35 17.25
CA HIS A 165 -10.03 7.78 16.07
C HIS A 165 -9.12 7.98 14.86
N LEU A 166 -7.90 8.50 15.07
CA LEU A 166 -6.91 8.66 14.01
C LEU A 166 -6.44 7.32 13.45
N VAL A 167 -6.12 6.35 14.31
CA VAL A 167 -5.73 5.01 13.87
C VAL A 167 -6.87 4.35 13.11
N SER A 168 -8.12 4.44 13.60
CA SER A 168 -9.28 3.91 12.86
C SER A 168 -9.43 4.51 11.46
N SER A 169 -9.24 5.83 11.31
CA SER A 169 -9.25 6.50 9.99
C SER A 169 -8.17 5.94 9.06
N LEU A 170 -6.95 5.77 9.58
CA LEU A 170 -5.81 5.25 8.81
C LEU A 170 -6.05 3.78 8.40
N LEU A 171 -6.57 2.94 9.31
CA LEU A 171 -6.92 1.56 8.97
C LEU A 171 -8.04 1.48 7.93
N ASN A 172 -9.00 2.41 7.92
CA ASN A 172 -10.02 2.48 6.88
C ASN A 172 -9.42 2.86 5.51
N LEU A 173 -8.46 3.80 5.48
CA LEU A 173 -7.74 4.15 4.25
C LEU A 173 -6.91 3.00 3.70
N SER A 174 -6.31 2.19 4.57
CA SER A 174 -5.54 1.03 4.13
C SER A 174 -6.44 -0.08 3.59
N GLN A 175 -7.59 -0.33 4.22
CA GLN A 175 -8.61 -1.23 3.66
C GLN A 175 -9.08 -0.78 2.27
N LEU A 176 -9.26 0.53 2.08
CA LEU A 176 -9.56 1.12 0.77
C LEU A 176 -8.44 0.87 -0.26
N ALA A 177 -7.18 0.96 0.17
CA ALA A 177 -6.03 0.69 -0.68
C ALA A 177 -5.90 -0.79 -1.08
N SER A 178 -6.21 -1.70 -0.15
CA SER A 178 -6.12 -3.16 -0.30
C SER A 178 -7.40 -3.85 -0.79
N ASP A 179 -8.50 -3.13 -1.07
CA ASP A 179 -9.77 -3.78 -1.44
C ASP A 179 -9.60 -4.72 -2.65
N LYS A 180 -9.98 -6.00 -2.48
CA LYS A 180 -9.77 -7.08 -3.46
C LYS A 180 -10.48 -6.88 -4.80
N ARG A 181 -11.46 -5.98 -4.87
CA ARG A 181 -12.11 -5.61 -6.14
C ARG A 181 -11.21 -4.73 -6.99
N ASN A 182 -10.19 -4.13 -6.38
CA ASN A 182 -9.14 -3.43 -7.11
C ASN A 182 -8.30 -4.43 -7.89
N ARG A 183 -8.08 -4.15 -9.18
CA ARG A 183 -7.07 -4.85 -9.98
C ARG A 183 -5.71 -4.76 -9.26
N HIS A 184 -4.85 -5.75 -9.33
CA HIS A 184 -3.55 -5.70 -8.63
C HIS A 184 -2.69 -4.46 -8.97
N SER A 185 -2.73 -3.98 -10.21
CA SER A 185 -2.07 -2.72 -10.62
C SER A 185 -2.59 -1.50 -9.87
N HIS A 186 -3.84 -1.56 -9.41
CA HIS A 186 -4.49 -0.54 -8.62
C HIS A 186 -4.01 -0.53 -7.17
N ILE A 187 -3.79 -1.70 -6.58
CA ILE A 187 -3.29 -1.86 -5.22
C ILE A 187 -1.90 -1.22 -5.07
N ARG A 188 -0.96 -1.52 -5.98
CA ARG A 188 0.39 -0.89 -5.99
C ARG A 188 0.29 0.65 -6.04
N ARG A 189 -0.55 1.18 -6.92
CA ARG A 189 -0.74 2.63 -7.06
C ARG A 189 -1.35 3.24 -5.79
N ASN A 190 -2.34 2.57 -5.20
CA ASN A 190 -3.01 3.03 -3.99
C ASN A 190 -2.04 3.10 -2.81
N TRP A 191 -1.24 2.05 -2.61
CA TRP A 191 -0.19 2.04 -1.58
C TRP A 191 0.88 3.10 -1.81
N ARG A 192 1.29 3.32 -3.06
CA ARG A 192 2.19 4.43 -3.41
C ARG A 192 1.59 5.79 -3.05
N HIS A 193 0.29 5.98 -3.27
CA HIS A 193 -0.39 7.22 -2.91
C HIS A 193 -0.42 7.41 -1.38
N LEU A 194 -0.74 6.37 -0.61
CA LEU A 194 -0.70 6.41 0.85
C LEU A 194 0.70 6.75 1.36
N HIS A 195 1.72 6.05 0.86
CA HIS A 195 3.11 6.30 1.25
C HIS A 195 3.56 7.74 0.90
N LYS A 196 3.23 8.25 -0.30
CA LYS A 196 3.48 9.67 -0.66
C LYS A 196 2.79 10.66 0.26
N GLY A 197 1.69 10.27 0.89
CA GLY A 197 1.01 11.06 1.90
C GLY A 197 1.51 10.81 3.33
N CYS A 198 2.66 10.17 3.52
CA CYS A 198 3.26 9.85 4.82
C CYS A 198 2.32 9.05 5.74
N PHE A 199 1.57 8.11 5.17
CA PHE A 199 0.59 7.29 5.88
C PHE A 199 1.18 6.52 7.07
N ASP A 200 2.33 5.88 6.84
CA ASP A 200 3.08 5.10 7.81
C ASP A 200 3.63 5.97 8.95
N GLU A 201 4.10 7.19 8.65
CA GLU A 201 4.47 8.15 9.70
C GLU A 201 3.29 8.54 10.58
N ALA A 202 2.14 8.84 9.96
CA ALA A 202 0.93 9.21 10.66
C ALA A 202 0.46 8.08 11.58
N LEU A 203 0.48 6.86 11.07
CA LEU A 203 0.10 5.66 11.81
C LEU A 203 1.07 5.38 12.96
N PHE A 204 2.37 5.54 12.74
CA PHE A 204 3.38 5.39 13.79
C PHE A 204 3.15 6.36 14.94
N ARG A 205 3.06 7.67 14.65
CA ARG A 205 2.82 8.71 15.68
C ARG A 205 1.53 8.45 16.44
N ALA A 206 0.44 8.15 15.72
CA ALA A 206 -0.84 7.84 16.32
C ALA A 206 -0.75 6.64 17.26
N THR A 207 -0.06 5.59 16.84
CA THR A 207 0.14 4.37 17.63
C THR A 207 0.96 4.62 18.89
N MET A 208 1.98 5.49 18.82
CA MET A 208 2.83 5.81 19.97
C MET A 208 2.11 6.60 21.06
N VAL A 209 1.08 7.39 20.72
CA VAL A 209 0.30 8.15 21.71
C VAL A 209 -1.00 7.47 22.12
N LEU A 210 -1.29 6.27 21.60
CA LEU A 210 -2.45 5.48 22.01
C LEU A 210 -2.38 5.15 23.51
N ARG A 211 -3.51 5.33 24.20
CA ARG A 211 -3.64 5.02 25.63
C ARG A 211 -3.66 3.51 25.86
N ASN A 212 -3.07 3.06 26.97
CA ASN A 212 -3.16 1.66 27.40
C ASN A 212 -4.47 1.40 28.16
N ASP A 213 -5.61 1.67 27.51
CA ASP A 213 -6.95 1.33 27.99
C ASP A 213 -7.58 0.23 27.12
N GLU A 214 -8.81 -0.18 27.43
CA GLU A 214 -9.51 -1.25 26.68
C GLU A 214 -9.68 -0.90 25.18
N GLN A 215 -9.93 0.37 24.86
CA GLN A 215 -10.09 0.81 23.48
C GLN A 215 -8.74 0.78 22.74
N GLY A 216 -7.68 1.30 23.35
CA GLY A 216 -6.33 1.21 22.81
C GLY A 216 -5.91 -0.25 22.60
N GLY A 217 -6.14 -1.12 23.58
CA GLY A 217 -5.86 -2.55 23.50
C GLY A 217 -6.54 -3.23 22.29
N ARG A 218 -7.82 -2.93 22.02
CA ARG A 218 -8.52 -3.42 20.83
C ARG A 218 -7.90 -2.91 19.53
N ILE A 219 -7.56 -1.63 19.47
CA ILE A 219 -6.97 -1.01 18.27
C ILE A 219 -5.57 -1.59 18.00
N PHE A 220 -4.75 -1.82 19.03
CA PHE A 220 -3.46 -2.51 18.89
C PHE A 220 -3.62 -3.91 18.30
N GLY A 221 -4.65 -4.65 18.71
CA GLY A 221 -5.00 -5.94 18.12
C GLY A 221 -5.25 -5.87 16.61
N CYS A 222 -5.71 -4.73 16.09
CA CYS A 222 -5.89 -4.49 14.66
C CYS A 222 -4.61 -4.00 13.96
N ILE A 223 -3.74 -3.26 14.64
CA ILE A 223 -2.48 -2.75 14.07
C ILE A 223 -1.51 -3.88 13.75
N SER A 224 -1.41 -4.89 14.61
CA SER A 224 -0.50 -6.03 14.42
C SER A 224 -0.63 -6.71 13.05
N PRO A 225 -1.77 -7.33 12.70
CA PRO A 225 -1.93 -8.00 11.41
C PRO A 225 -1.81 -7.00 10.24
N PHE A 226 -2.11 -5.73 10.50
CA PHE A 226 -1.97 -4.67 9.51
C PHE A 226 -0.50 -4.34 9.22
N LEU A 227 0.38 -4.25 10.23
CA LEU A 227 1.81 -4.04 10.02
C LEU A 227 2.46 -5.21 9.30
N ASP A 228 2.01 -6.44 9.56
CA ASP A 228 2.43 -7.62 8.80
C ASP A 228 2.03 -7.50 7.32
N GLU A 229 0.78 -7.11 7.05
CA GLU A 229 0.30 -6.85 5.69
C GLU A 229 1.10 -5.71 5.02
N LEU A 230 1.32 -4.61 5.72
CA LEU A 230 2.08 -3.45 5.22
C LEU A 230 3.52 -3.84 4.91
N GLY A 231 4.16 -4.62 5.78
CA GLY A 231 5.50 -5.15 5.61
C GLY A 231 5.63 -6.02 4.36
N SER A 232 4.58 -6.78 4.02
CA SER A 232 4.53 -7.57 2.79
C SER A 232 4.64 -6.70 1.52
N TYR A 233 4.11 -5.46 1.57
CA TYR A 233 4.20 -4.53 0.46
C TYR A 233 5.54 -3.76 0.39
N LEU A 234 6.34 -3.75 1.46
CA LEU A 234 7.70 -3.19 1.44
C LEU A 234 8.63 -3.98 0.50
N ALA A 235 8.29 -5.24 0.20
CA ALA A 235 8.96 -6.03 -0.84
C ALA A 235 8.85 -5.41 -2.26
N PHE A 236 8.08 -4.33 -2.43
CA PHE A 236 7.96 -3.59 -3.68
C PHE A 236 8.50 -2.17 -3.50
N PRO A 237 9.82 -1.93 -3.60
CA PRO A 237 10.43 -0.60 -3.42
C PRO A 237 9.80 0.51 -4.27
N SER A 238 9.29 0.20 -5.46
CA SER A 238 8.54 1.15 -6.30
C SER A 238 7.21 1.64 -5.70
N THR A 239 6.76 1.02 -4.60
CA THR A 239 5.56 1.37 -3.84
C THR A 239 5.90 2.24 -2.63
N PHE A 240 6.97 1.92 -1.90
CA PHE A 240 7.32 2.53 -0.61
C PHE A 240 8.55 3.44 -0.62
N GLY A 241 9.09 3.78 -1.80
CA GLY A 241 10.03 4.90 -1.98
C GLY A 241 11.13 5.01 -0.91
N TYR A 242 11.51 6.25 -0.58
CA TYR A 242 12.35 6.57 0.57
C TYR A 242 11.54 7.49 1.48
N SER A 243 11.34 7.09 2.73
CA SER A 243 10.79 7.95 3.78
C SER A 243 11.83 8.22 4.85
N GLU A 244 11.84 9.45 5.36
CA GLU A 244 12.76 9.94 6.40
C GLU A 244 12.32 9.51 7.81
N HIS A 245 12.02 8.23 8.04
CA HIS A 245 11.55 7.75 9.35
C HIS A 245 12.61 7.82 10.46
N SER A 246 13.89 7.98 10.11
CA SER A 246 15.00 8.01 11.06
C SER A 246 14.91 9.15 12.09
N GLN A 247 14.04 10.15 11.86
CA GLN A 247 13.85 11.28 12.78
C GLN A 247 12.66 11.12 13.74
N ILE A 248 11.87 10.06 13.65
CA ILE A 248 10.57 9.97 14.35
C ILE A 248 10.63 9.10 15.63
N LEU A 249 11.71 8.34 15.85
CA LEU A 249 11.84 7.54 17.06
C LEU A 249 11.89 8.46 18.29
N PRO A 250 10.93 8.35 19.24
CA PRO A 250 11.05 9.00 20.53
C PRO A 250 12.33 8.51 21.21
N GLU A 251 13.06 9.41 21.90
CA GLU A 251 14.24 9.01 22.69
C GLU A 251 13.88 7.94 23.74
N ASP A 252 12.63 7.97 24.24
CA ASP A 252 12.04 6.98 25.12
C ASP A 252 10.70 6.48 24.55
N PRO A 253 10.67 5.37 23.78
CA PRO A 253 9.40 4.84 23.27
C PRO A 253 8.51 4.44 24.47
N PRO A 254 7.23 4.85 24.49
CA PRO A 254 6.32 4.49 25.56
C PRO A 254 6.21 2.97 25.70
N ARG A 255 5.97 2.49 26.93
CA ARG A 255 6.02 1.08 27.39
C ARG A 255 4.95 0.14 26.76
N LEU A 256 4.61 0.29 25.50
CA LEU A 256 3.77 -0.63 24.75
C LEU A 256 4.65 -1.70 24.12
N SER A 257 5.19 -2.62 24.93
CA SER A 257 6.22 -3.56 24.49
C SER A 257 5.86 -4.31 23.20
N LYS A 258 4.63 -4.84 23.09
CA LYS A 258 4.22 -5.59 21.89
C LYS A 258 4.11 -4.74 20.62
N ALA A 259 3.55 -3.53 20.72
CA ALA A 259 3.44 -2.64 19.57
C ALA A 259 4.82 -2.10 19.15
N ALA A 260 5.68 -1.83 20.14
CA ALA A 260 7.06 -1.44 19.91
C ALA A 260 7.83 -2.53 19.17
N ASP A 261 7.68 -3.81 19.52
CA ASP A 261 8.33 -4.92 18.83
C ASP A 261 7.91 -5.02 17.37
N GLN A 262 6.61 -4.86 17.09
CA GLN A 262 6.07 -4.91 15.72
C GLN A 262 6.50 -3.71 14.88
N TRP A 263 6.50 -2.51 15.48
CA TRP A 263 7.03 -1.33 14.82
C TRP A 263 8.53 -1.42 14.60
N ALA A 264 9.30 -1.97 15.55
CA ALA A 264 10.72 -2.18 15.38
C ALA A 264 11.00 -3.10 14.18
N LEU A 265 10.26 -4.21 14.06
CA LEU A 265 10.35 -5.10 12.91
C LEU A 265 9.94 -4.41 11.60
N PHE A 266 8.86 -3.64 11.61
CA PHE A 266 8.41 -2.90 10.43
C PHE A 266 9.44 -1.84 9.98
N LEU A 267 9.93 -1.02 10.92
CA LEU A 267 10.92 0.03 10.65
C LEU A 267 12.26 -0.56 10.20
N GLU A 268 12.66 -1.70 10.77
CA GLU A 268 13.83 -2.44 10.30
C GLU A 268 13.65 -2.92 8.84
N THR A 269 12.47 -3.46 8.52
CA THR A 269 12.12 -3.89 7.15
C THR A 269 12.11 -2.70 6.19
N GLN A 270 11.64 -1.54 6.65
CA GLN A 270 11.62 -0.31 5.88
C GLN A 270 13.03 0.24 5.64
N ASP A 271 13.91 0.25 6.64
CA ASP A 271 15.33 0.63 6.47
C ASP A 271 16.02 -0.27 5.45
N ARG A 272 15.82 -1.59 5.51
CA ARG A 272 16.32 -2.54 4.50
C ARG A 272 15.81 -2.18 3.10
N THR A 273 14.53 -1.85 2.98
CA THR A 273 13.88 -1.44 1.71
C THR A 273 14.43 -0.12 1.18
N ALA A 274 14.64 0.87 2.05
CA ALA A 274 15.20 2.17 1.70
C ALA A 274 16.63 2.03 1.17
N ARG A 275 17.47 1.22 1.83
CA ARG A 275 18.83 0.91 1.36
C ARG A 275 18.82 0.17 0.02
N ALA A 276 17.87 -0.74 -0.18
CA ALA A 276 17.70 -1.43 -1.46
C ALA A 276 17.32 -0.46 -2.57
N PHE A 277 16.39 0.46 -2.29
CA PHE A 277 15.99 1.51 -3.23
C PHE A 277 17.17 2.44 -3.57
N GLU A 278 17.96 2.84 -2.59
CA GLU A 278 19.16 3.65 -2.81
C GLU A 278 20.18 2.92 -3.68
N ALA A 279 20.41 1.63 -3.42
CA ALA A 279 21.29 0.79 -4.23
C ALA A 279 20.81 0.67 -5.68
N LEU A 280 19.51 0.79 -5.97
CA LEU A 280 18.98 0.78 -7.34
C LEU A 280 19.26 2.07 -8.10
N LYS A 281 19.40 3.23 -7.43
CA LYS A 281 19.64 4.52 -8.12
C LYS A 281 20.95 4.52 -8.91
N SER A 282 21.95 3.80 -8.44
CA SER A 282 23.24 3.65 -9.11
C SER A 282 23.30 2.47 -10.09
N ARG A 283 22.24 1.65 -10.16
CA ARG A 283 22.20 0.44 -11.00
C ARG A 283 21.42 0.65 -12.29
N PRO A 284 21.72 -0.12 -13.34
CA PRO A 284 20.84 -0.19 -14.49
C PRO A 284 19.47 -0.80 -14.10
N PRO A 285 18.36 -0.40 -14.76
CA PRO A 285 16.99 -0.87 -14.46
C PRO A 285 16.82 -2.40 -14.48
N VAL A 286 17.69 -3.08 -15.22
CA VAL A 286 17.92 -4.51 -15.14
C VAL A 286 19.40 -4.65 -14.87
N PHE A 287 19.78 -5.43 -13.85
CA PHE A 287 21.19 -5.72 -13.56
C PHE A 287 21.50 -7.21 -13.40
N SER A 288 20.49 -8.09 -13.49
CA SER A 288 20.66 -9.54 -13.48
C SER A 288 20.46 -10.14 -14.88
N CYS A 289 21.31 -11.11 -15.23
CA CYS A 289 21.19 -11.90 -16.44
C CYS A 289 20.75 -13.31 -16.04
N ASP A 290 19.73 -13.87 -16.70
CA ASP A 290 19.22 -15.21 -16.39
C ASP A 290 20.07 -16.34 -16.96
N SER A 291 20.92 -16.04 -17.95
CA SER A 291 21.88 -17.04 -18.44
C SER A 291 22.84 -17.42 -17.32
N LEU A 292 22.74 -18.65 -16.82
CA LEU A 292 23.54 -19.12 -15.68
C LEU A 292 25.04 -18.88 -15.88
N SER A 293 25.56 -19.18 -17.07
CA SER A 293 26.98 -18.97 -17.37
C SER A 293 27.39 -17.50 -17.45
N CYS A 294 26.46 -16.56 -17.67
CA CYS A 294 26.71 -15.12 -17.53
C CYS A 294 26.57 -14.67 -16.07
N ALA A 295 25.51 -15.09 -15.40
CA ALA A 295 25.23 -14.62 -14.06
C ALA A 295 26.39 -14.93 -13.12
N LEU A 296 26.86 -16.17 -13.13
CA LEU A 296 27.99 -16.64 -12.32
C LEU A 296 29.32 -15.93 -12.62
N SER A 297 29.40 -15.14 -13.69
CA SER A 297 30.57 -14.34 -14.01
C SER A 297 30.63 -12.98 -13.29
N GLY A 298 29.51 -12.54 -12.70
CA GLY A 298 29.41 -11.24 -12.01
C GLY A 298 29.57 -10.01 -12.91
N LYS A 299 29.47 -10.18 -14.23
CA LYS A 299 29.67 -9.08 -15.19
C LYS A 299 28.52 -8.09 -15.14
N GLU A 300 28.86 -6.80 -15.04
CA GLU A 300 27.91 -5.71 -15.14
C GLU A 300 27.24 -5.65 -16.53
N LEU A 301 25.99 -5.22 -16.54
CA LEU A 301 25.21 -5.05 -17.76
C LEU A 301 25.61 -3.75 -18.46
N THR A 302 26.41 -3.86 -19.52
CA THR A 302 26.84 -2.69 -20.32
C THR A 302 25.88 -2.34 -21.47
N SER A 303 24.90 -3.20 -21.74
CA SER A 303 24.03 -3.09 -22.92
C SER A 303 22.55 -3.13 -22.53
N LYS A 304 21.68 -2.64 -23.43
CA LYS A 304 20.23 -2.70 -23.22
C LYS A 304 19.81 -4.17 -23.03
N PRO A 305 19.09 -4.49 -21.93
CA PRO A 305 18.69 -5.85 -21.63
C PRO A 305 17.85 -6.42 -22.77
N LYS A 306 18.00 -7.72 -23.01
CA LYS A 306 17.19 -8.50 -23.95
C LYS A 306 16.23 -9.36 -23.16
N GLN A 307 15.01 -9.50 -23.66
CA GLN A 307 13.99 -10.33 -23.04
C GLN A 307 13.56 -11.40 -24.05
N CYS A 308 13.17 -12.58 -23.56
CA CYS A 308 12.52 -13.57 -24.42
C CYS A 308 11.18 -13.02 -24.92
N SER A 309 11.00 -12.92 -26.24
CA SER A 309 9.77 -12.39 -26.85
C SER A 309 8.57 -13.31 -26.70
N GLY A 310 8.78 -14.59 -26.38
CA GLY A 310 7.70 -15.55 -26.09
C GLY A 310 7.18 -15.39 -24.68
N CYS A 311 7.96 -15.84 -23.69
CA CYS A 311 7.49 -15.92 -22.30
C CYS A 311 7.65 -14.64 -21.49
N SER A 312 8.50 -13.70 -21.92
CA SER A 312 8.81 -12.48 -21.16
C SER A 312 9.36 -12.70 -19.73
N SER A 313 9.63 -13.93 -19.29
CA SER A 313 10.00 -14.26 -17.91
C SER A 313 11.50 -14.14 -17.61
N VAL A 314 12.34 -14.12 -18.65
CA VAL A 314 13.80 -14.10 -18.55
C VAL A 314 14.41 -12.87 -19.23
N VAL A 315 15.51 -12.40 -18.68
CA VAL A 315 16.27 -11.24 -19.13
C VAL A 315 17.74 -11.57 -19.32
N TYR A 316 18.35 -10.99 -20.34
CA TYR A 316 19.73 -11.24 -20.73
C TYR A 316 20.49 -9.93 -20.90
N CYS A 317 21.77 -9.97 -20.55
CA CYS A 317 22.70 -8.87 -20.76
C CYS A 317 23.00 -8.59 -22.24
N SER A 318 22.78 -9.58 -23.11
CA SER A 318 23.19 -9.58 -24.51
C SER A 318 22.45 -10.66 -25.31
N LEU A 319 22.46 -10.52 -26.64
CA LEU A 319 21.94 -11.55 -27.55
C LEU A 319 22.74 -12.85 -27.46
N ALA A 320 24.04 -12.79 -27.15
CA ALA A 320 24.87 -13.97 -26.98
C ALA A 320 24.41 -14.82 -25.77
N CYS A 321 24.12 -14.17 -24.64
CA CYS A 321 23.58 -14.85 -23.46
C CYS A 321 22.18 -15.41 -23.70
N GLN A 322 21.33 -14.68 -24.44
CA GLN A 322 20.02 -15.19 -24.84
C GLN A 322 20.13 -16.46 -25.70
N LYS A 323 20.98 -16.46 -26.73
CA LYS A 323 21.17 -17.63 -27.61
C LYS A 323 21.69 -18.84 -26.86
N ARG A 324 22.69 -18.64 -25.99
CA ARG A 324 23.26 -19.71 -25.18
C ARG A 324 22.23 -20.31 -24.23
N ASP A 325 21.56 -19.47 -23.45
CA ASP A 325 20.52 -19.92 -22.51
C ASP A 325 19.36 -20.62 -23.22
N TRP A 326 18.99 -20.16 -24.42
CA TRP A 326 18.00 -20.83 -25.28
C TRP A 326 18.42 -22.25 -25.66
N GLU A 327 19.67 -22.46 -26.01
CA GLU A 327 20.20 -23.78 -26.40
C GLU A 327 20.38 -24.71 -25.19
N GLU A 328 20.83 -24.17 -24.06
CA GLU A 328 21.16 -24.95 -22.87
C GLU A 328 19.92 -25.34 -22.05
N GLN A 329 18.96 -24.42 -21.85
CA GLN A 329 17.88 -24.61 -20.87
C GLN A 329 16.53 -24.02 -21.32
N HIS A 330 16.50 -22.76 -21.72
CA HIS A 330 15.26 -21.98 -21.81
C HIS A 330 14.29 -22.47 -22.89
N ARG A 331 14.77 -23.11 -23.96
CA ARG A 331 13.88 -23.67 -25.00
C ARG A 331 12.85 -24.64 -24.44
N GLY A 332 13.24 -25.47 -23.45
CA GLY A 332 12.31 -26.40 -22.79
C GLY A 332 11.38 -25.72 -21.79
N GLU A 333 11.81 -24.61 -21.20
CA GLU A 333 11.06 -23.87 -20.16
C GLU A 333 10.04 -22.89 -20.76
N CYS A 334 10.34 -22.35 -21.95
CA CYS A 334 9.64 -21.22 -22.52
C CYS A 334 8.13 -21.43 -22.71
N PRO A 335 7.63 -22.58 -23.20
CA PRO A 335 6.18 -22.78 -23.35
C PRO A 335 5.41 -22.67 -22.03
N CYS A 336 5.89 -23.33 -20.97
CA CYS A 336 5.28 -23.27 -19.64
C CYS A 336 5.39 -21.88 -19.02
N ALA A 337 6.55 -21.24 -19.15
CA ALA A 337 6.77 -19.88 -18.68
C ALA A 337 5.86 -18.87 -19.39
N GLN A 338 5.60 -19.06 -20.69
CA GLN A 338 4.69 -18.24 -21.47
C GLN A 338 3.25 -18.41 -20.98
N GLN A 339 2.78 -19.64 -20.80
CA GLN A 339 1.45 -19.91 -20.26
C GLN A 339 1.25 -19.21 -18.91
N LEU A 340 2.19 -19.37 -17.97
CA LEU A 340 2.09 -18.74 -16.65
C LEU A 340 2.12 -17.21 -16.74
N HIS A 341 2.96 -16.65 -17.62
CA HIS A 341 2.99 -15.21 -17.84
C HIS A 341 1.65 -14.70 -18.38
N ASP A 342 1.01 -15.42 -19.29
CA ASP A 342 -0.30 -15.05 -19.85
C ASP A 342 -1.40 -15.14 -18.79
N GLU A 343 -1.40 -16.19 -17.96
CA GLU A 343 -2.28 -16.33 -16.79
C GLU A 343 -2.12 -15.15 -15.81
N ARG A 344 -0.87 -14.82 -15.44
CA ARG A 344 -0.57 -13.68 -14.55
C ARG A 344 -0.95 -12.35 -15.16
N ARG A 345 -0.76 -12.17 -16.47
CA ARG A 345 -1.16 -10.95 -17.18
C ARG A 345 -2.68 -10.79 -17.16
N ALA A 346 -3.43 -11.88 -17.38
CA ALA A 346 -4.89 -11.89 -17.28
C ALA A 346 -5.37 -11.54 -15.86
N LEU A 347 -4.66 -12.02 -14.84
CA LEU A 347 -4.92 -11.70 -13.43
C LEU A 347 -4.34 -10.34 -12.99
N HIS A 348 -3.58 -9.65 -13.82
CA HIS A 348 -2.79 -8.46 -13.45
C HIS A 348 -1.75 -8.67 -12.33
N THR A 349 -1.40 -9.92 -12.00
CA THR A 349 -0.35 -10.29 -11.04
C THR A 349 1.01 -10.48 -11.70
N PHE A 350 1.21 -9.89 -12.89
CA PHE A 350 2.45 -10.05 -13.63
C PHE A 350 3.64 -9.42 -12.90
N TYR A 351 4.75 -10.11 -12.98
CA TYR A 351 5.98 -9.78 -12.28
C TYR A 351 6.95 -9.13 -13.28
N ASP A 352 7.07 -7.80 -13.21
CA ASP A 352 7.93 -7.03 -14.12
C ASP A 352 9.40 -7.04 -13.67
N HIS A 353 10.29 -6.72 -14.61
CA HIS A 353 11.73 -6.73 -14.37
C HIS A 353 12.20 -5.66 -13.40
N GLU A 354 11.48 -4.53 -13.32
CA GLU A 354 11.76 -3.47 -12.35
C GLU A 354 11.51 -3.97 -10.92
N THR A 355 10.40 -4.69 -10.70
CA THR A 355 10.06 -5.36 -9.45
C THR A 355 11.13 -6.39 -9.11
N ARG A 356 11.54 -7.21 -10.08
CA ARG A 356 12.60 -8.21 -9.88
C ARG A 356 13.94 -7.61 -9.49
N ALA A 357 14.36 -6.55 -10.18
CA ALA A 357 15.58 -5.82 -9.86
C ALA A 357 15.50 -5.25 -8.43
N SER A 358 14.35 -4.69 -8.07
CA SER A 358 14.11 -4.12 -6.76
C SER A 358 14.20 -5.16 -5.63
N GLN A 359 13.60 -6.33 -5.84
CA GLN A 359 13.64 -7.44 -4.88
C GLN A 359 15.01 -8.11 -4.81
N THR A 360 15.78 -8.10 -5.91
CA THR A 360 17.18 -8.52 -5.90
C THR A 360 18.01 -7.61 -5.01
N ALA A 361 17.86 -6.29 -5.16
CA ALA A 361 18.57 -5.33 -4.31
C ALA A 361 18.19 -5.49 -2.84
N LEU A 362 16.90 -5.76 -2.55
CA LEU A 362 16.44 -6.03 -1.18
C LEU A 362 17.12 -7.27 -0.58
N LEU A 363 17.17 -8.37 -1.33
CA LEU A 363 17.87 -9.58 -0.91
C LEU A 363 19.34 -9.34 -0.62
N GLU A 364 20.03 -8.62 -1.49
CA GLU A 364 21.44 -8.29 -1.27
C GLU A 364 21.65 -7.47 0.00
N VAL A 365 20.79 -6.49 0.28
CA VAL A 365 20.86 -5.69 1.52
C VAL A 365 20.66 -6.56 2.75
N ILE A 366 19.65 -7.44 2.71
CA ILE A 366 19.36 -8.37 3.81
C ILE A 366 20.57 -9.28 4.07
N TYR A 367 21.09 -9.92 3.03
CA TYR A 367 22.27 -10.79 3.15
C TYR A 367 23.52 -10.04 3.62
N ALA A 368 23.76 -8.82 3.13
CA ALA A 368 24.91 -8.02 3.55
C ALA A 368 24.86 -7.68 5.04
N LYS A 369 23.66 -7.37 5.55
CA LYS A 369 23.42 -7.09 6.98
C LYS A 369 23.67 -8.33 7.83
N ASP A 370 23.07 -9.46 7.46
CA ASP A 370 23.15 -10.70 8.23
C ASP A 370 24.55 -11.34 8.20
N ALA A 371 25.30 -11.13 7.13
CA ALA A 371 26.68 -11.58 7.03
C ALA A 371 27.70 -10.73 7.83
N HIS A 372 27.27 -9.64 8.50
CA HIS A 372 28.11 -8.68 9.23
C HIS A 372 29.34 -8.20 8.44
N SER A 373 29.26 -8.16 7.10
CA SER A 373 30.41 -7.89 6.24
C SER A 373 30.27 -6.51 5.60
N GLU A 374 30.97 -5.51 6.16
CA GLU A 374 31.12 -4.20 5.52
C GLU A 374 31.83 -4.27 4.15
N LYS A 375 32.52 -5.40 3.87
CA LYS A 375 33.24 -5.63 2.61
C LYS A 375 32.41 -6.36 1.55
N TYR A 376 31.09 -6.40 1.71
CA TYR A 376 30.22 -7.14 0.81
C TYR A 376 30.09 -6.43 -0.55
N ASN A 377 30.41 -7.12 -1.65
CA ASN A 377 30.16 -6.66 -2.99
C ASN A 377 28.83 -7.25 -3.48
N SER A 378 27.87 -6.39 -3.83
CA SER A 378 26.54 -6.74 -4.38
C SER A 378 26.56 -7.83 -5.45
N SER A 379 27.61 -7.90 -6.28
CA SER A 379 27.76 -8.88 -7.36
C SER A 379 27.96 -10.34 -6.92
N ALA A 380 28.07 -10.62 -5.61
CA ALA A 380 28.31 -11.96 -5.08
C ALA A 380 27.05 -12.72 -4.60
N VAL A 381 25.86 -12.14 -4.71
CA VAL A 381 24.59 -12.83 -4.42
C VAL A 381 23.89 -13.14 -5.73
N TYR A 382 23.60 -14.41 -5.94
CA TYR A 382 22.70 -14.83 -7.00
C TYR A 382 21.30 -15.00 -6.43
N PRO A 383 20.34 -14.13 -6.77
CA PRO A 383 18.97 -14.24 -6.29
C PRO A 383 18.23 -15.36 -7.05
N VAL A 384 17.64 -16.29 -6.31
CA VAL A 384 16.65 -17.23 -6.81
C VAL A 384 15.29 -16.75 -6.33
N PHE A 385 14.47 -16.32 -7.29
CA PHE A 385 13.09 -15.93 -7.01
C PHE A 385 12.19 -17.14 -7.22
N ASP A 386 11.46 -17.51 -6.17
CA ASP A 386 10.27 -18.34 -6.31
C ASP A 386 9.05 -17.51 -5.90
N CYS A 387 8.03 -17.55 -6.74
CA CYS A 387 6.76 -16.86 -6.49
C CYS A 387 5.70 -17.94 -6.34
N SER A 388 5.48 -18.34 -5.11
CA SER A 388 4.48 -19.33 -4.71
C SER A 388 3.30 -18.66 -3.99
N PHE A 389 2.15 -19.32 -4.03
CA PHE A 389 0.96 -18.86 -3.30
C PHE A 389 1.18 -19.00 -1.80
N MET A 390 0.98 -17.91 -1.05
CA MET A 390 1.19 -17.85 0.40
C MET A 390 0.31 -18.84 1.19
N GLY A 391 -0.79 -19.32 0.61
CA GLY A 391 -1.74 -20.23 1.28
C GLY A 391 -1.19 -21.60 1.68
N GLY A 392 0.01 -21.98 1.21
CA GLY A 392 0.68 -23.24 1.56
C GLY A 392 1.99 -23.10 2.34
N LEU A 393 2.43 -21.88 2.63
CA LEU A 393 3.68 -21.64 3.36
C LEU A 393 3.37 -21.18 4.77
N GLU A 394 4.00 -21.80 5.76
CA GLU A 394 4.02 -21.24 7.12
C GLU A 394 4.57 -19.81 7.01
N LYS A 395 3.85 -18.83 7.58
CA LYS A 395 4.20 -17.41 7.51
C LYS A 395 5.63 -17.18 8.03
N GLY A 396 6.59 -17.12 7.13
CA GLY A 396 7.99 -16.87 7.46
C GLY A 396 8.84 -16.81 6.20
N SER A 397 9.44 -15.66 5.94
CA SER A 397 10.58 -15.55 5.03
C SER A 397 11.79 -16.16 5.73
N CYS A 398 12.16 -17.40 5.38
CA CYS A 398 13.39 -18.00 5.87
C CYS A 398 14.53 -17.67 4.91
N LEU A 399 15.58 -17.00 5.40
CA LEU A 399 16.85 -16.90 4.70
C LEU A 399 17.60 -18.21 4.95
N VAL A 400 17.67 -19.04 3.93
CA VAL A 400 18.38 -20.31 4.01
C VAL A 400 19.73 -20.13 3.31
N ASP A 401 20.85 -20.23 4.05
CA ASP A 401 22.12 -20.53 3.40
C ASP A 401 22.05 -21.99 2.93
N ILE A 402 22.03 -22.16 1.61
CA ILE A 402 21.85 -23.44 0.93
C ILE A 402 22.97 -24.43 1.24
N ARG A 403 24.06 -23.98 1.87
CA ARG A 403 25.13 -24.86 2.33
C ARG A 403 24.64 -25.93 3.32
N ASP A 404 23.65 -25.64 4.16
CA ASP A 404 23.31 -26.51 5.30
C ASP A 404 21.87 -27.06 5.30
N SER A 405 21.02 -26.66 4.36
CA SER A 405 19.61 -27.07 4.33
C SER A 405 19.37 -28.36 3.53
N ILE A 406 19.02 -29.43 4.26
CA ILE A 406 18.47 -30.69 3.72
C ILE A 406 16.99 -30.51 3.29
N HIS A 407 16.32 -29.44 3.71
CA HIS A 407 14.88 -29.20 3.51
C HIS A 407 14.57 -28.25 2.36
N TRP A 408 15.17 -28.52 1.20
CA TRP A 408 14.79 -27.87 -0.04
C TRP A 408 13.47 -28.49 -0.55
N ASP A 409 12.33 -27.94 -0.14
CA ASP A 409 11.02 -28.47 -0.52
C ASP A 409 10.79 -28.32 -2.04
N LYS A 410 10.78 -29.45 -2.74
CA LYS A 410 10.57 -29.49 -4.20
C LYS A 410 9.11 -29.33 -4.59
N SER A 411 8.17 -29.43 -3.64
CA SER A 411 6.74 -29.55 -3.91
C SER A 411 6.06 -28.21 -4.25
N SER A 412 6.57 -27.10 -3.72
CA SER A 412 6.01 -25.75 -3.88
C SER A 412 6.46 -25.03 -5.16
N ARG A 413 7.41 -25.61 -5.91
CA ARG A 413 8.04 -24.94 -7.05
C ARG A 413 7.21 -24.96 -8.32
N GLN A 414 7.34 -23.88 -9.08
CA GLN A 414 6.90 -23.85 -10.46
C GLN A 414 7.65 -24.91 -11.26
N VAL A 415 6.90 -25.87 -11.80
CA VAL A 415 7.45 -27.09 -12.45
C VAL A 415 8.49 -26.75 -13.51
N TYR A 416 8.28 -25.65 -14.26
CA TYR A 416 9.15 -25.25 -15.35
C TYR A 416 10.49 -24.64 -14.91
N HIS A 417 10.62 -24.15 -13.68
CA HIS A 417 11.88 -23.63 -13.15
C HIS A 417 12.77 -24.71 -12.50
N ARG A 418 12.22 -25.89 -12.24
CA ARG A 418 12.90 -26.94 -11.47
C ARG A 418 14.26 -27.30 -12.04
N HIS A 419 14.37 -27.50 -13.37
CA HIS A 419 15.63 -27.90 -13.99
C HIS A 419 16.74 -26.83 -13.87
N ARG A 420 16.40 -25.54 -14.09
CA ARG A 420 17.35 -24.44 -13.93
C ARG A 420 17.81 -24.27 -12.49
N ILE A 421 16.89 -24.38 -11.53
CA ILE A 421 17.21 -24.30 -10.10
C ILE A 421 18.10 -25.47 -9.68
N ASP A 422 17.76 -26.69 -10.08
CA ASP A 422 18.57 -27.88 -9.79
C ASP A 422 19.99 -27.74 -10.37
N THR A 423 20.11 -27.29 -11.63
CA THR A 423 21.41 -27.04 -12.27
C THR A 423 22.23 -26.00 -11.52
N LEU A 424 21.61 -24.89 -11.11
CA LEU A 424 22.27 -23.83 -10.35
C LEU A 424 22.77 -24.32 -8.99
N ILE A 425 21.99 -25.15 -8.30
CA ILE A 425 22.37 -25.75 -7.03
C ILE A 425 23.54 -26.71 -7.22
N ASP A 426 23.53 -27.53 -8.27
CA ASP A 426 24.62 -28.45 -8.57
C ASP A 426 25.92 -27.70 -8.89
N VAL A 427 25.83 -26.60 -9.64
CA VAL A 427 26.97 -25.70 -9.91
C VAL A 427 27.48 -25.03 -8.63
N TYR A 428 26.59 -24.61 -7.74
CA TYR A 428 26.96 -24.04 -6.44
C TYR A 428 27.65 -25.08 -5.54
N ARG A 429 27.09 -26.29 -5.42
CA ARG A 429 27.60 -27.39 -4.59
C ARG A 429 28.95 -27.93 -5.08
N SER A 430 29.15 -27.98 -6.39
CA SER A 430 30.43 -28.37 -6.99
C SER A 430 31.54 -27.32 -6.81
N ARG A 431 31.24 -26.17 -6.19
CA ARG A 431 32.16 -25.02 -6.04
C ARG A 431 32.70 -24.49 -7.38
N ALA A 432 31.95 -24.71 -8.46
CA ALA A 432 32.24 -24.14 -9.77
C ALA A 432 31.88 -22.64 -9.87
N VAL A 433 31.23 -22.09 -8.83
CA VAL A 433 30.97 -20.66 -8.67
C VAL A 433 32.22 -19.92 -8.15
N LEU A 434 32.33 -18.62 -8.44
CA LEU A 434 33.44 -17.80 -7.98
C LEU A 434 33.50 -17.75 -6.44
N TYR A 435 34.71 -17.62 -5.89
CA TYR A 435 34.91 -17.49 -4.45
C TYR A 435 34.11 -16.29 -3.90
N GLY A 436 33.42 -16.51 -2.78
CA GLY A 436 32.60 -15.49 -2.14
C GLY A 436 31.13 -15.51 -2.56
N TRP A 437 30.76 -16.22 -3.64
CA TRP A 437 29.36 -16.30 -4.07
C TRP A 437 28.46 -16.95 -3.03
N ARG A 438 27.22 -16.46 -2.95
CA ARG A 438 26.14 -17.01 -2.15
C ARG A 438 24.90 -17.19 -3.02
N LEU A 439 24.21 -18.28 -2.77
CA LEU A 439 22.93 -18.58 -3.37
C LEU A 439 21.85 -18.23 -2.35
N ALA A 440 20.95 -17.33 -2.76
CA ALA A 440 19.92 -16.76 -1.90
C ALA A 440 18.54 -17.09 -2.48
N GLU A 441 17.67 -17.69 -1.68
CA GLU A 441 16.26 -17.89 -2.05
C GLU A 441 15.40 -16.86 -1.31
N CYS A 442 14.45 -16.29 -2.03
CA CYS A 442 13.43 -15.42 -1.45
C CYS A 442 12.07 -15.89 -1.89
N ILE A 443 11.19 -16.07 -0.92
CA ILE A 443 9.77 -16.27 -1.15
C ILE A 443 9.10 -14.94 -0.90
N LEU A 444 8.51 -14.39 -1.95
CA LEU A 444 7.88 -13.07 -1.92
C LEU A 444 6.39 -13.24 -2.17
N PRO A 445 5.54 -12.51 -1.43
CA PRO A 445 4.10 -12.61 -1.61
C PRO A 445 3.74 -12.17 -3.03
N PRO A 446 2.82 -12.87 -3.71
CA PRO A 446 2.23 -12.32 -4.92
C PRO A 446 1.54 -11.00 -4.57
N ILE A 447 1.64 -10.04 -5.48
CA ILE A 447 1.11 -8.71 -5.22
C ILE A 447 -0.40 -8.78 -5.14
N GLY A 448 -0.96 -8.45 -3.97
CA GLY A 448 -2.39 -8.28 -3.70
C GLY A 448 -3.16 -9.56 -3.37
N GLU A 449 -2.47 -10.58 -2.82
CA GLU A 449 -3.13 -11.73 -2.18
C GLU A 449 -2.98 -11.76 -0.66
#